data_AF-A0A399YKZ5-F1
#
_entry.id   AF-A0A399YKZ5-F1
#
_cell.length_a   1.000
_cell.length_b   1.000
_cell.length_c   1.000
_cell.angle_alpha   90.00
_cell.angle_beta   90.00
_cell.angle_gamma   90.00
#
_symmetry.space_group_name_H-M   'P 1'
#
loop_
_entity.id
_entity.type
_entity.pdbx_description
1 polymer ?
#
loop_
_entity_poly.entity_id
_entity_poly.type
_entity_poly.pdbx_seq_one_letter_code
_entity_poly.pdbx_strand_id
1 'polypeptide(L)'
;MLVLEDGRTFRGEAYGAVGTTVGEAVFATGMTGYQETFTDPSYHRQVVVMTAPHIGNTGINAEDRESGQVWVAGVVVRDPALRPSNWRSQGDLEDGLRRAGVVGISGVDTRAITLHLRDRGAMRAGIFSGEAARASHEELLRTVTGSPVMTGAALAAEVTTEHPYVVSPPEGTPTRFTVAALDLGIKGRTPALLAARGVRVHVLPSTSTFEEVLATEPDGVFFSNGPGDPATAEHEVELLRRVLDARLPFFGICFGNQLLGRALGLGTYKLPFGHRGINQPVLDRSTGRVEVTSHNHGFAIAWPEGLATDQPAATPYGPVSCSHVALNDDVVEGLRCHDVPAFSVQYHPEAAAGPHDAEYLFDRFVAMMEDTSAQA
;
A
#
# COMPACT_ATOMS: atom_id res chain seq x y z
N MET A 1 1.36 21.57 16.46
CA MET A 1 2.51 20.92 17.12
C MET A 1 2.53 19.47 16.71
N LEU A 2 3.66 18.96 16.23
CA LEU A 2 3.91 17.54 16.04
C LEU A 2 4.74 17.03 17.21
N VAL A 3 4.37 15.90 17.79
CA VAL A 3 5.11 15.22 18.86
C VAL A 3 5.37 13.79 18.44
N LEU A 4 6.63 13.35 18.50
CA LEU A 4 7.03 11.97 18.26
C LEU A 4 7.10 11.19 19.57
N GLU A 5 7.00 9.86 19.48
CA GLU A 5 7.03 8.93 20.61
C GLU A 5 8.25 9.07 21.51
N ASP A 6 9.39 9.50 20.96
CA ASP A 6 10.62 9.72 21.72
C ASP A 6 10.73 11.12 22.34
N GLY A 7 9.64 11.89 22.32
CA GLY A 7 9.55 13.24 22.88
C GLY A 7 10.03 14.35 21.95
N ARG A 8 10.53 14.04 20.74
CA ARG A 8 10.92 15.09 19.79
C ARG A 8 9.71 15.85 19.29
N THR A 9 9.77 17.18 19.32
CA THR A 9 8.65 18.04 18.92
C THR A 9 8.99 18.99 17.78
N PHE A 10 8.01 19.26 16.92
CA PHE A 10 8.12 20.23 15.83
C PHE A 10 6.96 21.22 15.88
N ARG A 11 7.29 22.51 15.98
CA ARG A 11 6.31 23.60 15.96
C ARG A 11 6.11 24.07 14.52
N GLY A 12 4.85 24.20 14.15
CA GLY A 12 4.40 24.62 12.83
C GLY A 12 2.98 25.19 12.92
N GLU A 13 2.35 25.37 11.77
CA GLU A 13 1.01 25.93 11.63
C GLU A 13 -0.02 24.83 11.40
N ALA A 14 -1.28 25.07 11.78
CA ALA A 14 -2.34 24.11 11.52
C ALA A 14 -2.61 24.03 10.01
N TYR A 15 -2.82 22.82 9.49
CA TYR A 15 -3.13 22.59 8.08
C TYR A 15 -4.25 21.55 7.97
N GLY A 16 -5.35 21.88 7.28
CA GLY A 16 -6.53 21.03 7.21
C GLY A 16 -7.48 21.23 8.40
N ALA A 17 -7.93 20.13 9.02
CA ALA A 17 -8.82 20.18 10.18
C ALA A 17 -8.08 20.58 11.47
N VAL A 18 -8.75 21.38 12.31
CA VAL A 18 -8.25 21.70 13.65
C VAL A 18 -8.70 20.61 14.61
N GLY A 19 -7.76 20.02 15.33
CA GLY A 19 -8.00 18.95 16.29
C GLY A 19 -6.73 18.24 16.73
N THR A 20 -6.91 16.98 17.12
CA THR A 20 -5.84 16.06 17.51
C THR A 20 -5.95 14.80 16.66
N THR A 21 -4.83 14.32 16.15
CA THR A 21 -4.73 12.99 15.54
C THR A 21 -3.48 12.28 16.05
N VAL A 22 -3.51 10.96 16.05
CA VAL A 22 -2.39 10.08 16.38
C VAL A 22 -2.26 8.99 15.33
N GLY A 23 -1.03 8.55 15.09
CA GLY A 23 -0.75 7.47 14.15
C GLY A 23 0.75 7.14 14.11
N GLU A 24 1.13 6.18 13.28
CA GLU A 24 2.54 5.91 13.00
C GLU A 24 3.10 6.97 12.03
N ALA A 25 4.13 7.71 12.44
CA ALA A 25 4.82 8.66 11.58
C ALA A 25 5.70 7.94 10.57
N VAL A 26 5.45 8.24 9.29
CA VAL A 26 6.16 7.71 8.14
C VAL A 26 6.50 8.87 7.20
N PHE A 27 7.47 8.69 6.31
CA PHE A 27 7.77 9.70 5.28
C PHE A 27 7.61 9.12 3.88
N ALA A 28 7.17 9.95 2.94
CA ALA A 28 7.00 9.56 1.53
C ALA A 28 7.83 10.48 0.63
N THR A 29 8.63 9.88 -0.25
CA THR A 29 9.58 10.61 -1.13
C THR A 29 8.97 11.13 -2.43
N GLY A 30 7.68 10.84 -2.68
CA GLY A 30 6.96 11.29 -3.87
C GLY A 30 6.98 12.82 -4.02
N MET A 31 7.49 13.30 -5.15
CA MET A 31 7.48 14.72 -5.51
C MET A 31 6.18 15.16 -6.17
N THR A 32 5.38 14.20 -6.62
CA THR A 32 4.06 14.36 -7.23
C THR A 32 3.13 13.29 -6.67
N GLY A 33 1.83 13.44 -6.89
CA GLY A 33 0.87 12.40 -6.52
C GLY A 33 0.48 12.37 -5.05
N TYR A 34 0.49 13.53 -4.39
CA TYR A 34 0.13 13.64 -2.98
C TYR A 34 -1.34 13.26 -2.74
N GLN A 35 -2.23 13.50 -3.71
CA GLN A 35 -3.65 13.19 -3.54
C GLN A 35 -3.85 11.68 -3.54
N GLU A 36 -3.29 10.99 -4.52
CA GLU A 36 -3.28 9.55 -4.65
C GLU A 36 -2.72 8.91 -3.38
N THR A 37 -1.58 9.43 -2.90
CA THR A 37 -0.94 9.04 -1.62
C THR A 37 -1.91 9.17 -0.45
N PHE A 38 -2.62 10.29 -0.31
CA PHE A 38 -3.52 10.51 0.84
C PHE A 38 -4.79 9.65 0.78
N THR A 39 -5.19 9.22 -0.42
CA THR A 39 -6.34 8.34 -0.66
C THR A 39 -5.98 6.86 -0.78
N ASP A 40 -4.71 6.48 -0.58
CA ASP A 40 -4.29 5.08 -0.54
C ASP A 40 -4.66 4.46 0.83
N PRO A 41 -5.51 3.42 0.87
CA PRO A 41 -5.91 2.73 2.11
C PRO A 41 -4.76 2.21 2.96
N SER A 42 -3.61 1.93 2.34
CA SER A 42 -2.41 1.41 3.02
C SER A 42 -1.82 2.40 4.04
N TYR A 43 -2.18 3.70 3.96
CA TYR A 43 -1.83 4.72 4.95
C TYR A 43 -2.80 4.85 6.13
N HIS A 44 -3.80 3.97 6.25
CA HIS A 44 -4.71 3.98 7.39
C HIS A 44 -3.93 3.96 8.73
N ARG A 45 -4.29 4.87 9.64
CA ARG A 45 -3.60 5.11 10.93
C ARG A 45 -2.14 5.59 10.83
N GLN A 46 -1.70 6.10 9.69
CA GLN A 46 -0.36 6.67 9.51
C GLN A 46 -0.40 8.20 9.38
N VAL A 47 0.59 8.86 9.97
CA VAL A 47 0.85 10.29 9.81
C VAL A 47 1.95 10.45 8.76
N VAL A 48 1.60 11.00 7.59
CA VAL A 48 2.50 11.04 6.43
C VAL A 48 3.27 12.35 6.38
N VAL A 49 4.60 12.24 6.39
CA VAL A 49 5.55 13.33 6.20
C VAL A 49 5.96 13.40 4.74
N MET A 50 5.52 14.44 4.05
CA MET A 50 5.92 14.68 2.66
C MET A 50 7.34 15.26 2.64
N THR A 51 8.26 14.59 1.95
CA THR A 51 9.64 15.11 1.82
C THR A 51 9.73 16.21 0.78
N ALA A 52 8.86 16.18 -0.24
CA ALA A 52 8.76 17.24 -1.22
C ALA A 52 8.25 18.52 -0.53
N PRO A 53 8.95 19.66 -0.70
CA PRO A 53 8.69 20.83 0.13
C PRO A 53 7.34 21.49 -0.18
N HIS A 54 6.98 21.56 -1.47
CA HIS A 54 5.75 22.19 -1.93
C HIS A 54 4.67 21.13 -2.19
N ILE A 55 3.60 21.16 -1.41
CA ILE A 55 2.48 20.22 -1.51
C ILE A 55 1.17 20.98 -1.75
N GLY A 56 0.31 20.47 -2.62
CA GLY A 56 -0.95 21.12 -3.00
C GLY A 56 -0.89 22.01 -4.24
N ASN A 57 0.26 22.05 -4.94
CA ASN A 57 0.47 22.90 -6.12
C ASN A 57 -0.50 22.61 -7.28
N THR A 58 -0.99 21.38 -7.42
CA THR A 58 -1.99 21.00 -8.43
C THR A 58 -3.42 20.97 -7.92
N GLY A 59 -3.65 21.37 -6.67
CA GLY A 59 -4.94 21.25 -5.98
C GLY A 59 -5.40 19.81 -5.87
N ILE A 60 -6.72 19.61 -5.88
CA ILE A 60 -7.33 18.27 -5.86
C ILE A 60 -8.40 18.14 -6.95
N ASN A 61 -8.73 16.91 -7.32
CA ASN A 61 -9.81 16.59 -8.24
C ASN A 61 -10.44 15.22 -7.92
N ALA A 62 -11.52 14.83 -8.61
CA ALA A 62 -12.18 13.55 -8.37
C ALA A 62 -11.45 12.34 -8.97
N GLU A 63 -10.65 12.54 -10.03
CA GLU A 63 -10.03 11.47 -10.82
C GLU A 63 -8.78 10.90 -10.15
N ASP A 64 -7.99 11.72 -9.46
CA ASP A 64 -6.73 11.31 -8.80
C ASP A 64 -6.98 10.67 -7.41
N ARG A 65 -8.19 10.16 -7.15
CA ARG A 65 -8.49 9.44 -5.91
C ARG A 65 -8.33 7.95 -6.14
N GLU A 66 -7.50 7.32 -5.33
CA GLU A 66 -7.29 5.87 -5.36
C GLU A 66 -8.35 5.09 -4.57
N SER A 67 -9.18 5.77 -3.78
CA SER A 67 -10.29 5.16 -3.05
C SER A 67 -11.40 6.17 -2.73
N GLY A 68 -12.44 5.71 -2.03
CA GLY A 68 -13.61 6.52 -1.68
C GLY A 68 -13.33 7.66 -0.69
N GLN A 69 -12.21 7.65 0.04
CA GLN A 69 -11.90 8.63 1.08
C GLN A 69 -10.41 8.88 1.28
N VAL A 70 -10.09 9.83 2.16
CA VAL A 70 -8.72 10.09 2.61
C VAL A 70 -8.42 9.19 3.80
N TRP A 71 -7.35 8.39 3.71
CA TRP A 71 -7.04 7.35 4.70
C TRP A 71 -5.92 7.73 5.67
N VAL A 72 -5.08 8.70 5.30
CA VAL A 72 -4.03 9.21 6.19
C VAL A 72 -4.63 9.75 7.49
N ALA A 73 -4.05 9.35 8.63
CA ALA A 73 -4.47 9.86 9.94
C ALA A 73 -4.08 11.34 10.11
N GLY A 74 -2.99 11.75 9.46
CA GLY A 74 -2.54 13.14 9.47
C GLY A 74 -1.48 13.41 8.41
N VAL A 75 -1.30 14.69 8.10
CA VAL A 75 -0.41 15.15 7.02
C VAL A 75 0.60 16.17 7.55
N VAL A 76 1.88 15.98 7.22
CA VAL A 76 2.98 16.87 7.63
C VAL A 76 3.66 17.42 6.36
N VAL A 77 3.62 18.73 6.18
CA VAL A 77 4.17 19.42 5.00
C VAL A 77 5.12 20.54 5.40
N ARG A 78 6.08 20.86 4.50
CA ARG A 78 7.01 21.98 4.72
C ARG A 78 6.37 23.31 4.32
N ASP A 79 5.85 23.40 3.11
CA ASP A 79 5.32 24.62 2.51
C ASP A 79 4.08 24.30 1.65
N PRO A 80 2.86 24.40 2.20
CA PRO A 80 1.66 24.16 1.43
C PRO A 80 1.49 25.25 0.35
N ALA A 81 0.98 24.87 -0.82
CA ALA A 81 0.77 25.82 -1.90
C ALA A 81 -0.27 26.89 -1.51
N LEU A 82 0.09 28.17 -1.65
CA LEU A 82 -0.80 29.30 -1.38
C LEU A 82 -2.07 29.29 -2.25
N ARG A 83 -1.95 28.76 -3.47
CA ARG A 83 -3.06 28.51 -4.39
C ARG A 83 -2.71 27.33 -5.30
N PRO A 84 -3.69 26.49 -5.67
CA PRO A 84 -3.48 25.49 -6.72
C PRO A 84 -3.38 26.17 -8.08
N SER A 85 -2.60 25.58 -9.00
CA SER A 85 -2.45 26.07 -10.37
C SER A 85 -2.30 24.90 -11.36
N ASN A 86 -3.41 24.22 -11.62
CA ASN A 86 -3.50 23.14 -12.59
C ASN A 86 -4.90 23.14 -13.24
N TRP A 87 -4.98 22.85 -14.54
CA TRP A 87 -6.24 22.84 -15.28
C TRP A 87 -7.23 21.76 -14.81
N ARG A 88 -6.74 20.68 -14.18
CA ARG A 88 -7.55 19.62 -13.56
C ARG A 88 -8.03 20.00 -12.16
N SER A 89 -7.50 21.07 -11.56
CA SER A 89 -7.83 21.43 -10.18
C SER A 89 -9.31 21.80 -10.03
N GLN A 90 -9.98 21.14 -9.10
CA GLN A 90 -11.38 21.39 -8.72
C GLN A 90 -11.49 21.99 -7.30
N GLY A 91 -10.36 22.26 -6.66
CA GLY A 91 -10.29 22.82 -5.31
C GLY A 91 -8.86 22.79 -4.76
N ASP A 92 -8.65 23.48 -3.65
CA ASP A 92 -7.39 23.44 -2.90
C ASP A 92 -7.32 22.21 -1.97
N LEU A 93 -6.09 21.83 -1.64
CA LEU A 93 -5.81 20.67 -0.80
C LEU A 93 -6.21 20.89 0.67
N GLU A 94 -6.04 22.10 1.20
CA GLU A 94 -6.30 22.37 2.63
C GLU A 94 -7.78 22.21 2.97
N ASP A 95 -8.66 22.80 2.15
CA ASP A 95 -10.09 22.64 2.26
C ASP A 95 -10.52 21.19 2.04
N GLY A 96 -9.82 20.47 1.16
CA GLY A 96 -9.98 19.03 0.97
C GLY A 96 -9.72 18.24 2.26
N LEU A 97 -8.58 18.48 2.91
CA LEU A 97 -8.22 17.85 4.19
C LEU A 97 -9.20 18.24 5.29
N ARG A 98 -9.63 19.51 5.34
CA ARG A 98 -10.59 20.00 6.33
C ARG A 98 -11.95 19.32 6.19
N ARG A 99 -12.45 19.16 4.95
CA ARG A 99 -13.69 18.43 4.66
C ARG A 99 -13.59 16.94 5.03
N ALA A 100 -12.41 16.34 4.85
CA ALA A 100 -12.15 14.96 5.23
C ALA A 100 -11.87 14.78 6.74
N GLY A 101 -11.83 15.86 7.54
CA GLY A 101 -11.51 15.78 8.96
C GLY A 101 -10.04 15.47 9.28
N VAL A 102 -9.14 15.58 8.30
CA VAL A 102 -7.73 15.23 8.45
C VAL A 102 -6.97 16.37 9.11
N VAL A 103 -6.34 16.07 10.25
CA VAL A 103 -5.51 17.01 11.00
C VAL A 103 -4.09 17.00 10.43
N GLY A 104 -3.59 18.16 10.05
CA GLY A 104 -2.25 18.32 9.50
C GLY A 104 -1.46 19.46 10.12
N ILE A 105 -0.18 19.53 9.74
CA ILE A 105 0.76 20.57 10.17
C ILE A 105 1.64 21.01 9.01
N SER A 106 1.83 22.32 8.89
CA SER A 106 2.69 22.96 7.89
C SER A 106 3.82 23.76 8.54
N GLY A 107 4.79 24.22 7.74
CA GLY A 107 5.86 25.10 8.22
C GLY A 107 6.94 24.40 9.06
N VAL A 108 6.93 23.06 9.12
CA VAL A 108 7.91 22.27 9.87
C VAL A 108 9.08 21.83 8.98
N ASP A 109 10.24 21.58 9.60
CA ASP A 109 11.38 20.99 8.92
C ASP A 109 11.15 19.50 8.64
N THR A 110 10.49 19.21 7.51
CA THR A 110 10.21 17.83 7.08
C THR A 110 11.49 17.04 6.84
N ARG A 111 12.60 17.67 6.46
CA ARG A 111 13.89 16.99 6.31
C ARG A 111 14.43 16.51 7.66
N ALA A 112 14.37 17.34 8.70
CA ALA A 112 14.78 16.93 10.04
C ALA A 112 13.92 15.79 10.58
N ILE A 113 12.61 15.80 10.29
CA ILE A 113 11.69 14.70 10.65
C ILE A 113 12.07 13.42 9.88
N THR A 114 12.27 13.50 8.56
CA THR A 114 12.65 12.35 7.73
C THR A 114 13.97 11.72 8.17
N LEU A 115 15.01 12.52 8.44
CA LEU A 115 16.29 12.00 8.93
C LEU A 115 16.12 11.29 10.28
N HIS A 116 15.29 11.84 11.16
CA HIS A 116 14.99 11.25 12.46
C HIS A 116 14.27 9.90 12.33
N LEU A 117 13.23 9.81 11.48
CA LEU A 117 12.51 8.57 11.21
C LEU A 117 13.39 7.53 10.51
N ARG A 118 14.28 7.95 9.60
CA ARG A 118 15.25 7.06 8.96
C ARG A 118 16.21 6.43 9.99
N ASP A 119 16.73 7.25 10.91
CA ASP A 119 17.77 6.83 11.86
C ASP A 119 17.20 6.08 13.08
N ARG A 120 15.94 6.36 13.47
CA ARG A 120 15.29 5.82 14.67
C ARG A 120 14.17 4.84 14.37
N GLY A 121 13.76 4.73 13.11
CA GLY A 121 12.61 3.97 12.66
C GLY A 121 11.29 4.76 12.71
N ALA A 122 10.27 4.18 12.06
CA ALA A 122 8.90 4.63 12.17
C ALA A 122 8.41 4.45 13.62
N MET A 123 7.66 5.43 14.10
CA MET A 123 7.24 5.50 15.50
C MET A 123 5.91 6.21 15.64
N ARG A 124 5.28 6.13 16.81
CA ARG A 124 4.03 6.85 17.05
C ARG A 124 4.28 8.36 17.00
N ALA A 125 3.29 9.09 16.51
CA ALA A 125 3.28 10.53 16.49
C ALA A 125 1.87 11.06 16.71
N GLY A 126 1.79 12.33 17.16
CA GLY A 126 0.55 13.06 17.28
C GLY A 126 0.68 14.47 16.71
N ILE A 127 -0.35 14.90 15.99
CA ILE A 127 -0.50 16.30 15.55
C ILE A 127 -1.60 16.94 16.40
N PHE A 128 -1.24 18.05 17.03
CA PHE A 128 -2.11 18.81 17.93
C PHE A 128 -2.23 20.25 17.43
N SER A 129 -3.45 20.75 17.33
CA SER A 129 -3.77 22.12 16.91
C SER A 129 -4.86 22.73 17.80
N GLY A 130 -5.06 24.04 17.71
CA GLY A 130 -6.03 24.76 18.55
C GLY A 130 -5.70 24.66 20.04
N GLU A 131 -6.72 24.48 20.88
CA GLU A 131 -6.58 24.38 22.33
C GLU A 131 -5.74 23.16 22.75
N ALA A 132 -5.86 22.04 22.02
CA ALA A 132 -5.09 20.83 22.32
C ALA A 132 -3.57 21.07 22.23
N ALA A 133 -3.11 21.98 21.36
CA ALA A 133 -1.70 22.32 21.23
C ALA A 133 -1.14 23.12 22.42
N ARG A 134 -1.99 23.59 23.34
CA ARG A 134 -1.60 24.34 24.55
C ARG A 134 -1.32 23.45 25.76
N ALA A 135 -1.70 22.17 25.68
CA ALA A 135 -1.40 21.20 26.72
C ALA A 135 0.13 21.09 26.94
N SER A 136 0.52 20.63 28.13
CA SER A 136 1.92 20.44 28.47
C SER A 136 2.56 19.38 27.57
N HIS A 137 3.88 19.49 27.36
CA HIS A 137 4.62 18.50 26.58
C HIS A 137 4.40 17.07 27.09
N GLU A 138 4.33 16.88 28.41
CA GLU A 138 4.08 15.58 29.02
C GLU A 138 2.70 15.01 28.68
N GLU A 139 1.65 15.84 28.68
CA GLU A 139 0.30 15.40 28.29
C GLU A 139 0.22 15.04 26.80
N LEU A 140 0.86 15.82 25.93
CA LEU A 140 0.92 15.52 24.50
C LEU A 140 1.67 14.20 24.25
N LEU A 141 2.82 14.03 24.88
CA LEU A 141 3.61 12.81 24.77
C LEU A 141 2.84 11.60 25.30
N ARG A 142 2.13 11.73 26.42
CA ARG A 142 1.28 10.67 26.98
C ARG A 142 0.22 10.22 25.99
N THR A 143 -0.45 11.16 25.31
CA THR A 143 -1.42 10.86 24.24
C THR A 143 -0.77 10.07 23.09
N VAL A 144 0.45 10.45 22.67
CA VAL A 144 1.19 9.71 21.62
C VAL A 144 1.60 8.32 22.09
N THR A 145 2.17 8.18 23.28
CA THR A 145 2.62 6.88 23.82
C THR A 145 1.48 5.97 24.26
N GLY A 146 0.27 6.51 24.39
CA GLY A 146 -0.95 5.76 24.68
C GLY A 146 -1.65 5.22 23.43
N SER A 147 -1.24 5.63 22.23
CA SER A 147 -1.83 5.12 20.99
C SER A 147 -1.31 3.71 20.64
N PRO A 148 -2.11 2.90 19.92
CA PRO A 148 -1.68 1.58 19.46
C PRO A 148 -0.45 1.67 18.55
N VAL A 149 0.39 0.63 18.58
CA VAL A 149 1.50 0.46 17.64
C VAL A 149 1.01 -0.24 16.36
N MET A 150 1.72 -0.04 15.24
CA MET A 150 1.39 -0.67 13.95
C MET A 150 1.66 -2.18 13.93
N THR A 151 2.69 -2.64 14.66
CA THR A 151 3.00 -4.07 14.78
C THR A 151 1.87 -4.79 15.51
N GLY A 152 1.35 -5.87 14.91
CA GLY A 152 0.18 -6.58 15.40
C GLY A 152 -1.16 -5.89 15.14
N ALA A 153 -1.22 -4.88 14.27
CA ALA A 153 -2.47 -4.22 13.91
C ALA A 153 -3.16 -4.91 12.72
N ALA A 154 -4.36 -5.45 12.93
CA ALA A 154 -5.23 -5.96 11.88
C ALA A 154 -6.08 -4.83 11.30
N LEU A 155 -5.64 -4.24 10.17
CA LEU A 155 -6.26 -3.04 9.60
C LEU A 155 -7.01 -3.27 8.27
N ALA A 156 -6.77 -4.39 7.57
CA ALA A 156 -7.42 -4.69 6.30
C ALA A 156 -8.97 -4.71 6.40
N ALA A 157 -9.50 -5.28 7.48
CA ALA A 157 -10.94 -5.31 7.75
C ALA A 157 -11.56 -3.92 8.03
N GLU A 158 -10.74 -2.90 8.34
CA GLU A 158 -11.23 -1.52 8.56
C GLU A 158 -11.32 -0.74 7.24
N VAL A 159 -10.72 -1.24 6.16
CA VAL A 159 -10.59 -0.50 4.89
C VAL A 159 -11.20 -1.21 3.68
N THR A 160 -11.58 -2.47 3.84
CA THR A 160 -12.27 -3.28 2.82
C THR A 160 -13.61 -2.68 2.41
N THR A 161 -14.06 -2.96 1.19
CA THR A 161 -15.44 -2.75 0.74
C THR A 161 -16.45 -3.48 1.64
N GLU A 162 -17.60 -2.86 1.89
CA GLU A 162 -18.71 -3.45 2.65
C GLU A 162 -19.49 -4.49 1.82
N HIS A 163 -19.57 -4.28 0.51
CA HIS A 163 -20.35 -5.11 -0.39
C HIS A 163 -19.52 -5.47 -1.64
N PRO A 164 -19.67 -6.69 -2.16
CA PRO A 164 -19.08 -7.06 -3.45
C PRO A 164 -19.52 -6.10 -4.57
N TYR A 165 -18.60 -5.75 -5.45
CA TYR A 165 -18.90 -4.99 -6.66
C TYR A 165 -18.07 -5.49 -7.84
N VAL A 166 -18.48 -5.11 -9.06
CA VAL A 166 -17.84 -5.56 -10.29
C VAL A 166 -17.27 -4.38 -11.06
N VAL A 167 -16.01 -4.48 -11.46
CA VAL A 167 -15.39 -3.59 -12.44
C VAL A 167 -15.34 -4.34 -13.76
N SER A 168 -16.17 -3.89 -14.72
CA SER A 168 -16.25 -4.49 -16.04
C SER A 168 -15.22 -3.90 -16.99
N PRO A 169 -14.78 -4.65 -18.02
CA PRO A 169 -14.00 -4.10 -19.11
C PRO A 169 -14.68 -2.86 -19.72
N PRO A 170 -13.91 -1.84 -20.16
CA PRO A 170 -14.45 -0.67 -20.84
C PRO A 170 -15.24 -1.05 -22.10
N GLU A 171 -16.15 -0.17 -22.52
CA GLU A 171 -16.92 -0.36 -23.76
C GLU A 171 -15.99 -0.63 -24.96
N GLY A 172 -16.35 -1.63 -25.77
CA GLY A 172 -15.53 -2.09 -26.90
C GLY A 172 -14.40 -3.07 -26.55
N THR A 173 -14.15 -3.33 -25.26
CA THR A 173 -13.17 -4.35 -24.83
C THR A 173 -13.89 -5.67 -24.54
N PRO A 174 -13.56 -6.78 -25.23
CA PRO A 174 -14.20 -8.06 -24.96
C PRO A 174 -13.80 -8.56 -23.56
N THR A 175 -14.77 -9.15 -22.84
CA THR A 175 -14.44 -9.88 -21.60
C THR A 175 -13.77 -11.20 -21.97
N ARG A 176 -12.55 -11.39 -21.48
CA ARG A 176 -11.69 -12.56 -21.74
C ARG A 176 -11.58 -13.47 -20.52
N PHE A 177 -11.53 -12.87 -19.32
CA PHE A 177 -11.33 -13.56 -18.05
C PHE A 177 -12.19 -12.96 -16.95
N THR A 178 -12.40 -13.71 -15.89
CA THR A 178 -12.99 -13.28 -14.62
C THR A 178 -11.97 -13.41 -13.50
N VAL A 179 -11.80 -12.36 -12.70
CA VAL A 179 -10.91 -12.37 -11.53
C VAL A 179 -11.69 -12.07 -10.26
N ALA A 180 -11.51 -12.90 -9.24
CA ALA A 180 -11.92 -12.60 -7.87
C ALA A 180 -10.81 -11.82 -7.17
N ALA A 181 -11.03 -10.54 -6.90
CA ALA A 181 -10.11 -9.67 -6.18
C ALA A 181 -10.53 -9.53 -4.72
N LEU A 182 -9.72 -10.02 -3.78
CA LEU A 182 -9.92 -9.80 -2.36
C LEU A 182 -9.47 -8.38 -1.99
N ASP A 183 -10.40 -7.57 -1.50
CA ASP A 183 -10.17 -6.20 -1.09
C ASP A 183 -9.63 -6.15 0.34
N LEU A 184 -8.33 -5.87 0.44
CA LEU A 184 -7.61 -5.65 1.69
C LEU A 184 -7.30 -4.17 1.92
N GLY A 185 -7.94 -3.28 1.14
CA GLY A 185 -7.56 -1.88 0.95
C GLY A 185 -7.17 -1.57 -0.49
N ILE A 186 -7.89 -2.15 -1.46
CA ILE A 186 -7.55 -2.09 -2.88
C ILE A 186 -7.58 -0.67 -3.41
N LYS A 187 -6.54 -0.32 -4.16
CA LYS A 187 -6.48 0.92 -4.93
C LYS A 187 -7.28 0.79 -6.22
N GLY A 188 -8.11 1.78 -6.53
CA GLY A 188 -9.03 1.79 -7.68
C GLY A 188 -8.34 1.61 -9.03
N ARG A 189 -7.06 2.00 -9.15
CA ARG A 189 -6.29 1.79 -10.37
C ARG A 189 -6.05 0.32 -10.71
N THR A 190 -5.89 -0.54 -9.72
CA THR A 190 -5.65 -1.98 -9.89
C THR A 190 -6.78 -2.70 -10.67
N PRO A 191 -8.05 -2.68 -10.22
CA PRO A 191 -9.12 -3.30 -10.97
C PRO A 191 -9.38 -2.60 -12.31
N ALA A 192 -9.10 -1.30 -12.44
CA ALA A 192 -9.20 -0.59 -13.71
C ALA A 192 -8.17 -1.09 -14.75
N LEU A 193 -6.92 -1.36 -14.33
CA LEU A 193 -5.87 -1.89 -15.21
C LEU A 193 -6.13 -3.33 -15.65
N LEU A 194 -6.70 -4.16 -14.77
CA LEU A 194 -7.19 -5.49 -15.12
C LEU A 194 -8.36 -5.42 -16.11
N ALA A 195 -9.35 -4.55 -15.84
CA ALA A 195 -10.48 -4.34 -16.72
C ALA A 195 -10.08 -3.87 -18.13
N ALA A 196 -9.09 -2.98 -18.23
CA ALA A 196 -8.53 -2.54 -19.51
C ALA A 196 -7.91 -3.68 -20.33
N ARG A 197 -7.53 -4.79 -19.68
CA ARG A 197 -6.99 -6.02 -20.32
C ARG A 197 -8.07 -7.06 -20.65
N GLY A 198 -9.34 -6.69 -20.51
CA GLY A 198 -10.48 -7.56 -20.77
C GLY A 198 -10.85 -8.47 -19.59
N VAL A 199 -10.39 -8.16 -18.38
CA VAL A 199 -10.73 -8.93 -17.18
C VAL A 199 -11.96 -8.34 -16.49
N ARG A 200 -13.00 -9.14 -16.24
CA ARG A 200 -14.08 -8.78 -15.33
C ARG A 200 -13.62 -9.00 -13.89
N VAL A 201 -13.52 -7.93 -13.11
CA VAL A 201 -13.00 -8.02 -11.73
C VAL A 201 -14.17 -7.99 -10.74
N HIS A 202 -14.35 -9.07 -10.00
CA HIS A 202 -15.24 -9.14 -8.85
C HIS A 202 -14.44 -8.76 -7.61
N VAL A 203 -14.69 -7.57 -7.08
CA VAL A 203 -14.04 -7.10 -5.86
C VAL A 203 -14.88 -7.58 -4.67
N LEU A 204 -14.26 -8.37 -3.80
CA LEU A 204 -14.87 -9.05 -2.66
C LEU A 204 -14.33 -8.50 -1.34
N PRO A 205 -15.15 -8.40 -0.28
CA PRO A 205 -14.67 -8.00 1.04
C PRO A 205 -13.55 -8.89 1.58
N SER A 206 -12.65 -8.35 2.39
CA SER A 206 -11.58 -9.11 3.08
C SER A 206 -12.07 -10.34 3.86
N THR A 207 -13.31 -10.31 4.34
CA THR A 207 -13.96 -11.40 5.09
C THR A 207 -14.52 -12.51 4.20
N SER A 208 -14.41 -12.39 2.87
CA SER A 208 -15.00 -13.36 1.97
C SER A 208 -14.42 -14.77 2.16
N THR A 209 -15.29 -15.74 1.96
CA THR A 209 -14.96 -17.17 2.04
C THR A 209 -14.45 -17.69 0.70
N PHE A 210 -13.81 -18.86 0.72
CA PHE A 210 -13.37 -19.50 -0.53
C PHE A 210 -14.55 -19.89 -1.43
N GLU A 211 -15.68 -20.27 -0.82
CA GLU A 211 -16.92 -20.58 -1.52
C GLU A 211 -17.47 -19.35 -2.26
N GLU A 212 -17.41 -18.17 -1.64
CA GLU A 212 -17.79 -16.91 -2.29
C GLU A 212 -16.82 -16.52 -3.41
N VAL A 213 -15.52 -16.77 -3.22
CA VAL A 213 -14.52 -16.61 -4.29
C VAL A 213 -14.86 -17.50 -5.48
N LEU A 214 -15.11 -18.80 -5.26
CA LEU A 214 -15.46 -19.74 -6.32
C LEU A 214 -16.81 -19.43 -6.98
N ALA A 215 -17.77 -18.86 -6.25
CA ALA A 215 -19.06 -18.47 -6.79
C ALA A 215 -18.96 -17.38 -7.88
N THR A 216 -17.81 -16.69 -7.99
CA THR A 216 -17.55 -15.76 -9.08
C THR A 216 -17.07 -16.44 -10.37
N GLU A 217 -16.88 -17.77 -10.35
CA GLU A 217 -16.29 -18.55 -11.45
C GLU A 217 -14.95 -17.94 -11.93
N PRO A 218 -13.96 -17.76 -11.04
CA PRO A 218 -12.75 -17.03 -11.37
C PRO A 218 -11.80 -17.85 -12.26
N ASP A 219 -11.29 -17.22 -13.31
CA ASP A 219 -10.11 -17.68 -14.05
C ASP A 219 -8.81 -17.36 -13.29
N GLY A 220 -8.86 -16.42 -12.34
CA GLY A 220 -7.75 -16.07 -11.46
C GLY A 220 -8.20 -15.37 -10.19
N VAL A 221 -7.34 -15.39 -9.17
CA VAL A 221 -7.55 -14.76 -7.87
C VAL A 221 -6.49 -13.70 -7.63
N PHE A 222 -6.91 -12.55 -7.14
CA PHE A 222 -6.03 -11.42 -6.86
C PHE A 222 -6.16 -10.96 -5.41
N PHE A 223 -5.06 -10.79 -4.70
CA PHE A 223 -5.05 -10.21 -3.35
C PHE A 223 -4.40 -8.83 -3.39
N SER A 224 -5.14 -7.81 -2.95
CA SER A 224 -4.73 -6.42 -3.07
C SER A 224 -3.64 -5.99 -2.08
N ASN A 225 -3.21 -4.75 -2.25
CA ASN A 225 -2.54 -3.99 -1.21
C ASN A 225 -3.47 -3.77 0.01
N GLY A 226 -2.87 -3.33 1.13
CA GLY A 226 -3.61 -3.10 2.36
C GLY A 226 -2.74 -2.56 3.51
N PRO A 227 -3.36 -2.00 4.55
CA PRO A 227 -2.67 -1.55 5.76
C PRO A 227 -2.50 -2.69 6.79
N GLY A 228 -1.60 -2.46 7.74
CA GLY A 228 -1.45 -3.30 8.93
C GLY A 228 -0.33 -4.33 8.84
N ASP A 229 -0.34 -5.26 9.78
CA ASP A 229 0.68 -6.30 9.94
C ASP A 229 0.22 -7.62 9.31
N PRO A 230 0.96 -8.20 8.35
CA PRO A 230 0.58 -9.46 7.72
C PRO A 230 0.53 -10.63 8.71
N ALA A 231 1.19 -10.53 9.88
CA ALA A 231 1.14 -11.55 10.92
C ALA A 231 -0.25 -11.72 11.54
N THR A 232 -1.16 -10.75 11.39
CA THR A 232 -2.53 -10.85 11.93
C THR A 232 -3.55 -11.41 10.94
N ALA A 233 -3.16 -11.63 9.69
CA ALA A 233 -4.04 -11.99 8.58
C ALA A 233 -4.19 -13.51 8.39
N GLU A 234 -4.56 -14.23 9.45
CA GLU A 234 -4.71 -15.70 9.40
C GLU A 234 -5.84 -16.15 8.46
N HIS A 235 -6.97 -15.43 8.46
CA HIS A 235 -8.10 -15.74 7.59
C HIS A 235 -7.70 -15.67 6.11
N GLU A 236 -7.00 -14.60 5.74
CA GLU A 236 -6.55 -14.35 4.37
C GLU A 236 -5.48 -15.36 3.95
N VAL A 237 -4.57 -15.74 4.84
CA VAL A 237 -3.56 -16.79 4.57
C VAL A 237 -4.23 -18.15 4.34
N GLU A 238 -5.20 -18.53 5.16
CA GLU A 238 -5.95 -19.79 4.97
C GLU A 238 -6.77 -19.77 3.68
N LEU A 239 -7.42 -18.65 3.36
CA LEU A 239 -8.09 -18.47 2.08
C LEU A 239 -7.12 -18.64 0.90
N LEU A 240 -5.95 -18.02 0.97
CA LEU A 240 -4.92 -18.14 -0.06
C LEU A 240 -4.41 -19.58 -0.20
N ARG A 241 -4.20 -20.31 0.89
CA ARG A 241 -3.84 -21.74 0.83
C ARG A 241 -4.88 -22.54 0.05
N ARG A 242 -6.18 -22.31 0.29
CA ARG A 242 -7.26 -22.96 -0.49
C ARG A 242 -7.23 -22.60 -1.97
N VAL A 243 -6.88 -21.35 -2.31
CA VAL A 243 -6.68 -20.89 -3.70
C VAL A 243 -5.52 -21.63 -4.36
N LEU A 244 -4.39 -21.76 -3.66
CA LEU A 244 -3.21 -22.49 -4.15
C LEU A 244 -3.48 -24.00 -4.30
N ASP A 245 -4.21 -24.61 -3.34
CA ASP A 245 -4.62 -26.02 -3.38
C ASP A 245 -5.52 -26.32 -4.58
N ALA A 246 -6.40 -25.38 -4.92
CA ALA A 246 -7.24 -25.44 -6.11
C ALA A 246 -6.48 -25.12 -7.42
N ARG A 247 -5.19 -24.74 -7.32
CA ARG A 247 -4.31 -24.35 -8.44
C ARG A 247 -4.90 -23.25 -9.31
N LEU A 248 -5.67 -22.34 -8.70
CA LEU A 248 -6.15 -21.15 -9.39
C LEU A 248 -4.98 -20.18 -9.60
N PRO A 249 -4.86 -19.55 -10.79
CA PRO A 249 -3.90 -18.48 -11.04
C PRO A 249 -3.99 -17.41 -9.96
N PHE A 250 -2.86 -17.08 -9.33
CA PHE A 250 -2.81 -16.12 -8.23
C PHE A 250 -1.83 -14.99 -8.51
N PHE A 251 -2.28 -13.75 -8.24
CA PHE A 251 -1.43 -12.58 -8.21
C PHE A 251 -1.64 -11.74 -6.94
N GLY A 252 -0.57 -11.47 -6.21
CA GLY A 252 -0.58 -10.63 -4.99
C GLY A 252 0.23 -9.34 -5.14
N ILE A 253 -0.31 -8.22 -4.66
CA ILE A 253 0.38 -6.91 -4.62
C ILE A 253 0.54 -6.44 -3.18
N CYS A 254 1.74 -5.96 -2.81
CA CYS A 254 2.07 -5.37 -1.52
C CYS A 254 1.70 -6.26 -0.32
N PHE A 255 0.51 -6.06 0.27
CA PHE A 255 0.00 -6.93 1.33
C PHE A 255 -0.26 -8.35 0.80
N GLY A 256 -0.82 -8.48 -0.40
CA GLY A 256 -0.98 -9.77 -1.09
C GLY A 256 0.34 -10.53 -1.32
N ASN A 257 1.47 -9.83 -1.49
CA ASN A 257 2.80 -10.46 -1.55
C ASN A 257 3.20 -11.08 -0.21
N GLN A 258 3.00 -10.33 0.88
CA GLN A 258 3.30 -10.81 2.22
C GLN A 258 2.42 -12.01 2.58
N LEU A 259 1.14 -11.99 2.20
CA LEU A 259 0.23 -13.12 2.38
C LEU A 259 0.65 -14.34 1.57
N LEU A 260 1.12 -14.18 0.33
CA LEU A 260 1.70 -15.31 -0.42
C LEU A 260 2.93 -15.88 0.29
N GLY A 261 3.85 -15.04 0.75
CA GLY A 261 4.99 -15.48 1.55
C GLY A 261 4.56 -16.32 2.75
N ARG A 262 3.58 -15.85 3.53
CA ARG A 262 3.05 -16.58 4.70
C ARG A 262 2.32 -17.87 4.32
N ALA A 263 1.53 -17.88 3.25
CA ALA A 263 0.86 -19.09 2.76
C ALA A 263 1.86 -20.18 2.38
N LEU A 264 3.00 -19.79 1.81
CA LEU A 264 4.15 -20.65 1.48
C LEU A 264 5.01 -21.05 2.70
N GLY A 265 4.71 -20.53 3.89
CA GLY A 265 5.46 -20.83 5.13
C GLY A 265 6.69 -19.96 5.37
N LEU A 266 6.87 -18.87 4.61
CA LEU A 266 7.90 -17.87 4.87
C LEU A 266 7.47 -16.91 5.99
N GLY A 267 8.45 -16.36 6.70
CA GLY A 267 8.21 -15.34 7.72
C GLY A 267 7.99 -13.95 7.12
N THR A 268 7.61 -12.99 7.98
CA THR A 268 7.60 -11.57 7.67
C THR A 268 8.32 -10.80 8.78
N TYR A 269 8.81 -9.61 8.46
CA TYR A 269 9.43 -8.71 9.44
C TYR A 269 9.06 -7.26 9.16
N LYS A 270 9.12 -6.42 10.19
CA LYS A 270 8.91 -4.98 10.08
C LYS A 270 10.21 -4.30 9.67
N LEU A 271 10.17 -3.50 8.62
CA LEU A 271 11.27 -2.64 8.20
C LEU A 271 11.43 -1.48 9.20
N PRO A 272 12.66 -0.98 9.44
CA PRO A 272 12.88 0.12 10.38
C PRO A 272 11.99 1.34 10.08
N PHE A 273 11.95 1.78 8.82
CA PHE A 273 11.11 2.90 8.37
C PHE A 273 10.26 2.58 7.13
N GLY A 274 10.41 1.38 6.54
CA GLY A 274 9.68 0.94 5.34
C GLY A 274 10.12 1.60 4.02
N HIS A 275 9.52 1.19 2.92
CA HIS A 275 9.70 1.82 1.60
C HIS A 275 8.45 2.60 1.22
N ARG A 276 8.61 3.91 1.05
CA ARG A 276 7.52 4.84 0.74
C ARG A 276 8.00 5.90 -0.25
N GLY A 277 7.70 5.71 -1.52
CA GLY A 277 8.25 6.52 -2.59
C GLY A 277 7.88 6.04 -3.99
N ILE A 278 8.25 6.84 -4.99
CA ILE A 278 7.99 6.57 -6.42
C ILE A 278 9.28 6.40 -7.22
N ASN A 279 10.36 6.05 -6.53
CA ASN A 279 11.73 6.08 -7.04
C ASN A 279 12.57 4.90 -6.54
N GLN A 280 11.93 3.81 -6.14
CA GLN A 280 12.66 2.64 -5.64
C GLN A 280 13.15 1.79 -6.83
N PRO A 281 14.43 1.41 -6.87
CA PRO A 281 14.97 0.57 -7.93
C PRO A 281 14.80 -0.91 -7.57
N VAL A 282 14.11 -1.66 -8.42
CA VAL A 282 13.87 -3.10 -8.26
C VAL A 282 14.42 -3.87 -9.45
N LEU A 283 15.15 -4.96 -9.18
CA LEU A 283 15.65 -5.87 -10.22
C LEU A 283 14.68 -7.03 -10.43
N ASP A 284 14.09 -7.15 -11.63
CA ASP A 284 13.44 -8.37 -12.09
C ASP A 284 14.51 -9.38 -12.50
N ARG A 285 14.70 -10.42 -11.69
CA ARG A 285 15.70 -11.46 -11.92
C ARG A 285 15.39 -12.34 -13.13
N SER A 286 14.13 -12.42 -13.54
CA SER A 286 13.72 -13.24 -14.69
C SER A 286 14.12 -12.61 -16.03
N THR A 287 14.22 -11.28 -16.09
CA THR A 287 14.58 -10.53 -17.30
C THR A 287 15.92 -9.81 -17.21
N GLY A 288 16.47 -9.65 -16.00
CA GLY A 288 17.66 -8.85 -15.73
C GLY A 288 17.42 -7.33 -15.82
N ARG A 289 16.16 -6.89 -15.91
CA ARG A 289 15.79 -5.47 -16.03
C ARG A 289 15.67 -4.83 -14.67
N VAL A 290 16.05 -3.55 -14.60
CA VAL A 290 15.79 -2.70 -13.43
C VAL A 290 14.58 -1.83 -13.73
N GLU A 291 13.65 -1.82 -12.79
CA GLU A 291 12.42 -1.04 -12.80
C GLU A 291 12.54 0.08 -11.77
N VAL A 292 12.01 1.25 -12.08
CA VAL A 292 11.71 2.26 -11.06
C VAL A 292 10.26 2.05 -10.63
N THR A 293 10.01 1.90 -9.34
CA THR A 293 8.73 1.42 -8.81
C THR A 293 8.16 2.31 -7.71
N SER A 294 6.84 2.20 -7.51
CA SER A 294 6.11 2.82 -6.41
C SER A 294 5.97 1.88 -5.23
N HIS A 295 6.36 2.31 -4.03
CA HIS A 295 6.32 1.52 -2.81
C HIS A 295 5.51 2.23 -1.72
N ASN A 296 4.74 1.45 -0.97
CA ASN A 296 4.13 1.86 0.29
C ASN A 296 3.97 0.65 1.23
N HIS A 297 5.06 0.23 1.87
CA HIS A 297 5.01 -0.87 2.84
C HIS A 297 5.99 -0.69 4.01
N GLY A 298 5.54 -1.09 5.20
CA GLY A 298 6.35 -1.14 6.42
C GLY A 298 6.84 -2.54 6.78
N PHE A 299 6.37 -3.57 6.08
CA PHE A 299 6.71 -4.98 6.31
C PHE A 299 7.27 -5.59 5.03
N ALA A 300 8.03 -6.67 5.20
CA ALA A 300 8.65 -7.43 4.11
C ALA A 300 8.69 -8.92 4.42
N ILE A 301 8.88 -9.74 3.39
CA ILE A 301 9.06 -11.19 3.52
C ILE A 301 10.46 -11.49 4.05
N ALA A 302 10.54 -12.34 5.07
CA ALA A 302 11.79 -12.89 5.55
C ALA A 302 12.20 -14.07 4.66
N TRP A 303 13.24 -13.87 3.84
CA TRP A 303 13.85 -14.95 3.08
C TRP A 303 14.53 -15.95 4.04
N PRO A 304 14.52 -17.27 3.75
CA PRO A 304 15.10 -18.26 4.66
C PRO A 304 16.55 -17.97 5.03
N GLU A 305 16.85 -18.08 6.32
CA GLU A 305 18.20 -17.83 6.84
C GLU A 305 19.23 -18.80 6.22
N GLY A 306 20.38 -18.27 5.82
CA GLY A 306 21.44 -19.05 5.17
C GLY A 306 21.18 -19.39 3.71
N LEU A 307 20.04 -18.99 3.15
CA LEU A 307 19.73 -19.13 1.72
C LEU A 307 19.93 -17.78 1.02
N ALA A 308 20.70 -17.77 -0.07
CA ALA A 308 20.82 -16.58 -0.90
C ALA A 308 19.50 -16.30 -1.64
N THR A 309 19.18 -15.02 -1.88
CA THR A 309 17.93 -14.63 -2.57
C THR A 309 17.91 -15.02 -4.05
N ASP A 310 19.04 -15.37 -4.65
CA ASP A 310 19.12 -15.91 -6.02
C ASP A 310 18.89 -17.43 -6.11
N GLN A 311 18.77 -18.12 -4.96
CA GLN A 311 18.47 -19.54 -4.89
C GLN A 311 17.00 -19.76 -4.55
N PRO A 312 16.33 -20.78 -5.12
CA PRO A 312 14.94 -21.07 -4.78
C PRO A 312 14.83 -21.63 -3.35
N ALA A 313 13.79 -21.20 -2.62
CA ALA A 313 13.42 -21.75 -1.32
C ALA A 313 12.43 -22.92 -1.51
N ALA A 314 12.58 -23.99 -0.72
CA ALA A 314 11.61 -25.08 -0.70
C ALA A 314 10.41 -24.70 0.18
N THR A 315 9.20 -24.92 -0.33
CA THR A 315 7.94 -24.63 0.37
C THR A 315 6.99 -25.83 0.27
N PRO A 316 5.90 -25.88 1.05
CA PRO A 316 4.86 -26.91 0.89
C PRO A 316 4.23 -26.94 -0.52
N TYR A 317 4.31 -25.85 -1.27
CA TYR A 317 3.80 -25.71 -2.64
C TYR A 317 4.90 -25.81 -3.71
N GLY A 318 6.01 -26.47 -3.38
CA GLY A 318 7.15 -26.63 -4.29
C GLY A 318 8.20 -25.53 -4.13
N PRO A 319 9.19 -25.45 -5.04
CA PRO A 319 10.20 -24.40 -4.97
C PRO A 319 9.58 -23.03 -5.30
N VAL A 320 10.04 -21.99 -4.60
CA VAL A 320 9.71 -20.59 -4.85
C VAL A 320 10.98 -19.79 -5.09
N SER A 321 10.99 -18.92 -6.08
CA SER A 321 12.10 -17.98 -6.33
C SER A 321 11.74 -16.58 -5.84
N CYS A 322 12.71 -15.88 -5.28
CA CYS A 322 12.68 -14.42 -5.18
C CYS A 322 12.74 -13.88 -6.62
N SER A 323 11.62 -13.43 -7.17
CA SER A 323 11.55 -12.96 -8.56
C SER A 323 12.07 -11.54 -8.71
N HIS A 324 11.86 -10.71 -7.68
CA HIS A 324 12.27 -9.31 -7.65
C HIS A 324 13.00 -8.99 -6.35
N VAL A 325 14.02 -8.13 -6.41
CA VAL A 325 14.80 -7.70 -5.23
C VAL A 325 15.05 -6.20 -5.27
N ALA A 326 14.98 -5.54 -4.12
CA ALA A 326 15.29 -4.12 -3.99
C ALA A 326 16.80 -3.92 -4.13
N LEU A 327 17.22 -3.00 -4.99
CA LEU A 327 18.64 -2.71 -5.22
C LEU A 327 19.27 -1.80 -4.15
N ASN A 328 18.45 -1.20 -3.29
CA ASN A 328 18.93 -0.32 -2.21
C ASN A 328 19.33 -1.10 -0.95
N ASP A 329 18.67 -2.22 -0.66
CA ASP A 329 18.77 -2.90 0.64
C ASP A 329 18.46 -4.41 0.62
N ASP A 330 18.44 -5.04 -0.56
CA ASP A 330 18.26 -6.48 -0.75
C ASP A 330 16.94 -7.07 -0.21
N VAL A 331 15.94 -6.22 0.06
CA VAL A 331 14.60 -6.66 0.44
C VAL A 331 13.95 -7.49 -0.68
N VAL A 332 13.22 -8.54 -0.30
CA VAL A 332 12.46 -9.36 -1.25
C VAL A 332 11.27 -8.57 -1.77
N GLU A 333 11.27 -8.30 -3.07
CA GLU A 333 10.27 -7.46 -3.74
C GLU A 333 9.28 -8.26 -4.59
N GLY A 334 9.45 -9.57 -4.67
CA GLY A 334 8.50 -10.44 -5.35
C GLY A 334 8.83 -11.90 -5.26
N LEU A 335 7.79 -12.73 -5.39
CA LEU A 335 7.88 -14.19 -5.38
C LEU A 335 7.36 -14.75 -6.69
N ARG A 336 7.88 -15.92 -7.08
CA ARG A 336 7.32 -16.75 -8.15
C ARG A 336 7.36 -18.22 -7.73
N CYS A 337 6.19 -18.85 -7.68
CA CYS A 337 6.06 -20.28 -7.45
C CYS A 337 6.33 -21.05 -8.75
N HIS A 338 6.90 -22.25 -8.63
CA HIS A 338 7.21 -23.10 -9.79
C HIS A 338 6.18 -24.21 -10.01
N ASP A 339 5.57 -24.74 -8.95
CA ASP A 339 4.66 -25.90 -9.04
C ASP A 339 3.17 -25.51 -8.97
N VAL A 340 2.87 -24.26 -8.62
CA VAL A 340 1.52 -23.66 -8.63
C VAL A 340 1.54 -22.33 -9.40
N PRO A 341 0.45 -21.96 -10.11
CA PRO A 341 0.40 -20.74 -10.91
C PRO A 341 0.23 -19.51 -10.00
N ALA A 342 1.28 -19.13 -9.29
CA ALA A 342 1.22 -18.04 -8.33
C ALA A 342 2.48 -17.17 -8.38
N PHE A 343 2.28 -15.85 -8.36
CA PHE A 343 3.36 -14.89 -8.17
C PHE A 343 2.87 -13.66 -7.42
N SER A 344 3.80 -12.85 -6.93
CA SER A 344 3.46 -11.61 -6.24
C SER A 344 4.60 -10.60 -6.33
N VAL A 345 4.27 -9.33 -6.08
CA VAL A 345 5.25 -8.25 -5.91
C VAL A 345 4.91 -7.37 -4.72
N GLN A 346 5.93 -6.85 -4.05
CA GLN A 346 5.82 -6.07 -2.82
C GLN A 346 5.53 -4.58 -3.09
N TYR A 347 5.91 -4.09 -4.27
CA TYR A 347 5.63 -2.75 -4.76
C TYR A 347 4.28 -2.70 -5.51
N HIS A 348 3.98 -1.54 -6.10
CA HIS A 348 2.68 -1.22 -6.69
C HIS A 348 2.78 -1.04 -8.22
N PRO A 349 2.59 -2.11 -9.01
CA PRO A 349 2.54 -2.06 -10.48
C PRO A 349 1.48 -1.13 -11.04
N GLU A 350 0.41 -0.89 -10.29
CA GLU A 350 -0.64 0.06 -10.65
C GLU A 350 -0.20 1.52 -10.54
N ALA A 351 0.94 1.77 -9.89
CA ALA A 351 1.46 3.10 -9.58
C ALA A 351 0.42 3.95 -8.86
N ALA A 352 -0.06 5.04 -9.47
CA ALA A 352 -1.07 5.95 -8.92
C ALA A 352 -0.78 6.35 -7.46
N ALA A 353 0.30 7.10 -7.20
CA ALA A 353 1.18 7.75 -8.18
C ALA A 353 2.49 6.99 -8.45
N GLY A 354 3.22 7.44 -9.47
CA GLY A 354 4.59 7.04 -9.76
C GLY A 354 4.82 6.42 -11.15
N PRO A 355 5.97 5.77 -11.37
CA PRO A 355 6.39 5.23 -12.67
C PRO A 355 5.56 4.01 -13.09
N HIS A 356 5.49 3.75 -14.41
CA HIS A 356 4.70 2.66 -14.99
C HIS A 356 5.54 1.45 -15.41
N ASP A 357 6.83 1.41 -15.04
CA ASP A 357 7.80 0.39 -15.47
C ASP A 357 7.35 -1.04 -15.16
N ALA A 358 6.54 -1.19 -14.12
CA ALA A 358 6.03 -2.45 -13.59
C ALA A 358 4.66 -2.90 -14.15
N GLU A 359 3.98 -2.09 -14.97
CA GLU A 359 2.58 -2.36 -15.38
C GLU A 359 2.43 -3.69 -16.14
N TYR A 360 3.50 -4.18 -16.78
CA TYR A 360 3.51 -5.46 -17.49
C TYR A 360 3.18 -6.67 -16.58
N LEU A 361 3.27 -6.53 -15.25
CA LEU A 361 2.90 -7.59 -14.31
C LEU A 361 1.41 -7.96 -14.41
N PHE A 362 0.55 -7.01 -14.81
CA PHE A 362 -0.85 -7.31 -15.13
C PHE A 362 -0.95 -8.16 -16.40
N ASP A 363 -0.12 -7.92 -17.42
CA ASP A 363 -0.05 -8.74 -18.63
C ASP A 363 0.48 -10.15 -18.30
N ARG A 364 1.45 -10.26 -17.39
CA ARG A 364 1.97 -11.54 -16.88
C ARG A 364 0.88 -12.35 -16.18
N PHE A 365 -0.01 -11.70 -15.43
CA PHE A 365 -1.15 -12.37 -14.79
C PHE A 365 -2.19 -12.85 -15.82
N VAL A 366 -2.49 -12.04 -16.84
CA VAL A 366 -3.37 -12.44 -17.94
C VAL A 366 -2.82 -13.65 -18.70
N ALA A 367 -1.52 -13.64 -19.03
CA ALA A 367 -0.87 -14.77 -19.69
C ALA A 367 -0.90 -16.04 -18.82
N MET A 368 -0.77 -15.91 -17.49
CA MET A 368 -0.89 -17.05 -16.57
C MET A 368 -2.30 -17.66 -16.57
N MET A 369 -3.34 -16.85 -16.64
CA MET A 369 -4.73 -17.33 -16.79
C MET A 369 -4.91 -18.05 -18.13
N GLU A 370 -4.42 -17.47 -19.24
CA GLU A 370 -4.43 -18.09 -20.57
C GLU A 370 -3.79 -19.49 -20.59
N ASP A 371 -2.57 -19.60 -20.05
CA ASP A 371 -1.83 -20.86 -20.02
C ASP A 371 -2.53 -21.94 -19.17
N THR A 372 -3.20 -21.53 -18.09
CA THR A 372 -3.90 -22.45 -17.20
C THR A 372 -5.21 -22.93 -17.83
N SER A 373 -5.98 -22.04 -18.45
CA SER A 373 -7.20 -22.40 -19.19
C SER A 373 -6.91 -23.32 -20.37
N ALA A 374 -5.74 -23.19 -21.03
CA ALA A 374 -5.34 -24.07 -22.12
C ALA A 374 -4.94 -25.49 -21.67
N GLN A 375 -4.65 -25.67 -20.38
CA GLN A 375 -4.25 -26.96 -19.79
C GLN A 375 -5.43 -27.70 -19.12
N ALA A 376 -6.54 -27.02 -18.88
CA ALA A 376 -7.80 -27.57 -18.35
C ALA A 376 -8.65 -28.18 -19.47
#